data_AF-A0A2M7Q158-F1
#
_entry.id   AF-A0A2M7Q158-F1
#
_cell.length_a   1.000
_cell.length_b   1.000
_cell.length_c   1.000
_cell.angle_alpha   90.00
_cell.angle_beta   90.00
_cell.angle_gamma   90.00
#
_symmetry.space_group_name_H-M   'P 1'
#
loop_
_entity.id
_entity.type
_entity.pdbx_description
1 polymer ?
#
loop_
_entity_poly.entity_id
_entity_poly.type
_entity_poly.pdbx_seq_one_letter_code
_entity_poly.pdbx_strand_id
1 'polypeptide(L)'
;MEASQLVESYTLPDIIQFWARERMVHEVLVARELAKGVLDEGLRLQSENPKYLNASNVLRRGPFVGYSKRSSVPVIIRSAVLDHLKLVADSKLDFSVCILRYEFVMRADFKNWLVHTGRQMPEFWYGEAERTTKIR
;
A
#
# COMPACT_ATOMS: atom_id res chain seq x y z
N MET A 1 -14.48 -2.64 -19.18
CA MET A 1 -13.39 -2.80 -18.19
C MET A 1 -12.18 -2.13 -18.77
N GLU A 2 -11.62 -1.15 -18.06
CA GLU A 2 -10.37 -0.52 -18.46
C GLU A 2 -9.19 -1.42 -18.07
N ALA A 3 -8.08 -1.36 -18.82
CA ALA A 3 -6.90 -2.20 -18.59
C ALA A 3 -6.32 -2.04 -17.17
N SER A 4 -6.45 -0.86 -16.57
CA SER A 4 -6.06 -0.54 -15.19
C SER A 4 -6.81 -1.37 -14.14
N GLN A 5 -8.03 -1.81 -14.43
CA GLN A 5 -8.87 -2.59 -13.51
C GLN A 5 -8.48 -4.07 -13.46
N LEU A 6 -7.67 -4.54 -14.43
CA LEU A 6 -7.11 -5.88 -14.46
C LEU A 6 -5.80 -5.98 -13.68
N VAL A 7 -5.24 -4.86 -13.20
CA VAL A 7 -3.99 -4.83 -12.44
C VAL A 7 -4.23 -5.35 -11.03
N GLU A 8 -3.58 -6.47 -10.68
CA GLU A 8 -3.75 -7.10 -9.36
C GLU A 8 -2.96 -6.40 -8.24
N SER A 9 -1.93 -5.63 -8.57
CA SER A 9 -1.09 -4.91 -7.61
C SER A 9 -0.46 -3.67 -8.23
N TYR A 10 -0.37 -2.59 -7.46
CA TYR A 10 0.45 -1.43 -7.80
C TYR A 10 1.59 -1.26 -6.80
N THR A 11 2.67 -0.63 -7.25
CA THR A 11 3.70 -0.17 -6.32
C THR A 11 3.16 0.98 -5.48
N LEU A 12 3.69 1.17 -4.27
CA LEU A 12 3.29 2.24 -3.39
C LEU A 12 3.52 3.63 -4.02
N PRO A 13 4.65 3.90 -4.71
CA PRO A 13 4.82 5.14 -5.48
C PRO A 13 3.74 5.37 -6.54
N ASP A 14 3.34 4.32 -7.28
CA ASP A 14 2.29 4.46 -8.31
C ASP A 14 0.94 4.82 -7.67
N ILE A 15 0.58 4.18 -6.55
CA ILE A 15 -0.65 4.49 -5.81
C ILE A 15 -0.61 5.94 -5.33
N ILE A 16 0.52 6.40 -4.78
CA ILE A 16 0.71 7.79 -4.34
C ILE A 16 0.46 8.74 -5.51
N GLN A 17 1.12 8.50 -6.65
CA GLN A 17 1.04 9.37 -7.81
C GLN A 17 -0.36 9.42 -8.42
N PHE A 18 -0.96 8.25 -8.68
CA PHE A 18 -2.29 8.17 -9.31
C PHE A 18 -3.37 8.74 -8.42
N TRP A 19 -3.33 8.44 -7.12
CA TRP A 19 -4.36 8.91 -6.21
C TRP A 19 -4.22 10.40 -5.89
N ALA A 20 -2.99 10.92 -5.84
CA ALA A 20 -2.74 12.35 -5.72
C ALA A 20 -3.29 13.12 -6.92
N ARG A 21 -3.05 12.61 -8.14
CA ARG A 21 -3.59 13.17 -9.37
C ARG A 21 -5.12 13.15 -9.41
N GLU A 22 -5.73 12.04 -9.01
CA GLU A 22 -7.19 11.90 -8.95
C GLU A 22 -7.83 12.90 -7.98
N ARG A 23 -7.22 13.06 -6.79
CA ARG A 23 -7.74 13.96 -5.73
C ARG A 23 -7.30 15.41 -5.88
N MET A 24 -6.46 15.74 -6.87
CA MET A 24 -5.85 17.06 -7.04
C MET A 24 -5.12 17.57 -5.77
N VAL A 25 -4.39 16.68 -5.11
CA VAL A 25 -3.63 16.99 -3.88
C VAL A 25 -2.13 16.70 -4.09
N HIS A 26 -1.29 17.26 -3.22
CA HIS A 26 0.14 16.95 -3.26
C HIS A 26 0.42 15.50 -2.84
N GLU A 27 1.34 14.83 -3.54
CA GLU A 27 1.71 13.42 -3.32
C GLU A 27 2.08 13.14 -1.85
N VAL A 28 2.75 14.09 -1.20
CA VAL A 28 3.12 14.02 0.23
C VAL A 28 1.91 13.76 1.14
N LEU A 29 0.73 14.33 0.84
CA LEU A 29 -0.47 14.11 1.65
C LEU A 29 -0.97 12.67 1.51
N VAL A 30 -0.98 12.14 0.29
CA VAL A 30 -1.35 10.74 0.02
C VAL A 30 -0.34 9.78 0.62
N ALA A 31 0.96 10.08 0.50
CA ALA A 31 2.02 9.27 1.08
C ALA A 31 1.89 9.17 2.60
N ARG A 32 1.58 10.28 3.28
CA ARG A 32 1.31 10.31 4.72
C ARG A 32 0.08 9.50 5.10
N GLU A 33 -0.99 9.65 4.32
CA GLU A 33 -2.23 8.89 4.50
C GLU A 33 -1.98 7.38 4.38
N LEU A 34 -1.27 6.95 3.34
CA LEU A 34 -0.92 5.55 3.12
C LEU A 34 0.05 5.02 4.18
N ALA A 35 1.03 5.82 4.61
CA ALA A 35 1.95 5.44 5.69
C ALA A 35 1.19 5.18 7.00
N LYS A 36 0.24 6.05 7.36
CA LYS A 36 -0.68 5.80 8.49
C LYS A 36 -1.60 4.61 8.23
N GLY A 37 -2.03 4.42 6.99
CA GLY A 37 -2.77 3.24 6.55
C GLY A 37 -2.03 1.95 6.93
N VAL A 38 -0.74 1.89 6.56
CA VAL A 38 0.14 0.73 6.83
C VAL A 38 0.41 0.59 8.33
N LEU A 39 0.77 1.69 8.98
CA LEU A 39 1.19 1.66 10.37
C LEU A 39 0.01 1.41 11.32
N ASP A 40 -1.13 2.05 11.12
CA ASP A 40 -2.18 2.18 12.13
C ASP A 40 -3.51 1.52 11.77
N GLU A 41 -3.83 1.49 10.47
CA GLU A 41 -5.17 1.15 9.97
C GLU A 41 -5.23 -0.23 9.29
N GLY A 42 -4.09 -0.92 9.18
CA GLY A 42 -4.02 -2.30 8.70
C GLY A 42 -3.91 -2.47 7.18
N LEU A 43 -3.49 -1.44 6.44
CA LEU A 43 -3.15 -1.57 5.02
C LEU A 43 -1.95 -2.52 4.87
N ARG A 44 -2.10 -3.56 4.03
CA ARG A 44 -1.09 -4.59 3.82
C ARG A 44 -0.12 -4.17 2.71
N LEU A 45 1.05 -3.68 3.11
CA LEU A 45 2.19 -3.41 2.23
C LEU A 45 3.11 -4.63 2.18
N GLN A 46 3.51 -5.04 0.98
CA GLN A 46 4.36 -6.21 0.77
C GLN A 46 5.66 -5.78 0.08
N SER A 47 6.81 -6.19 0.63
CA SER A 47 8.11 -6.02 -0.04
C SER A 47 8.44 -7.15 -1.02
N GLU A 48 7.78 -8.30 -0.86
CA GLU A 48 7.99 -9.53 -1.62
C GLU A 48 6.64 -10.25 -1.76
N ASN A 49 6.39 -10.87 -2.91
CA ASN A 49 5.17 -11.65 -3.10
C ASN A 49 5.36 -13.06 -2.51
N PRO A 50 4.53 -13.48 -1.54
CA PRO A 50 4.64 -14.80 -0.94
C PRO A 50 4.53 -15.95 -1.96
N LYS A 51 3.83 -15.74 -3.08
CA LYS A 51 3.71 -16.73 -4.16
C LYS A 51 5.03 -16.97 -4.92
N TYR A 52 5.96 -16.02 -4.88
CA TYR A 52 7.28 -16.10 -5.51
C TYR A 52 8.42 -16.33 -4.51
N LEU A 53 8.10 -16.53 -3.22
CA LEU A 53 9.02 -17.10 -2.24
C LEU A 53 9.19 -18.60 -2.55
N ASN A 54 9.83 -18.90 -3.68
CA ASN A 54 10.26 -20.24 -4.02
C ASN A 54 11.25 -20.69 -2.94
N ALA A 55 10.94 -21.80 -2.26
CA ALA A 55 11.71 -22.77 -1.45
C ALA A 55 13.13 -22.45 -0.88
N SER A 56 13.89 -21.50 -1.43
CA SER A 56 15.02 -20.88 -0.75
C SER A 56 14.50 -19.84 0.24
N ASN A 57 14.60 -20.13 1.53
CA ASN A 57 14.26 -19.26 2.67
C ASN A 57 15.11 -17.96 2.76
N VAL A 58 15.64 -17.47 1.64
CA VAL A 58 16.57 -16.35 1.58
C VAL A 58 15.83 -15.11 1.14
N LEU A 59 15.40 -14.33 2.12
CA LEU A 59 14.90 -12.97 1.87
C LEU A 59 16.09 -12.11 1.42
N ARG A 60 16.09 -11.66 0.16
CA ARG A 60 17.20 -10.90 -0.42
C ARG A 60 16.98 -9.40 -0.16
N ARG A 61 18.03 -8.70 0.31
CA ARG A 61 18.11 -7.23 0.55
C ARG A 61 17.57 -6.78 1.92
N GLY A 62 18.49 -6.66 2.88
CA GLY A 62 18.27 -6.02 4.19
C GLY A 62 17.49 -6.89 5.19
N PRO A 63 17.44 -6.51 6.49
CA PRO A 63 16.63 -7.23 7.45
C PRO A 63 15.15 -7.01 7.12
N PHE A 64 14.40 -8.11 7.14
CA PHE A 64 12.95 -8.10 6.97
C PHE A 64 12.28 -8.26 8.32
N VAL A 65 11.13 -7.62 8.47
CA VAL A 65 10.34 -7.69 9.70
C VAL A 65 8.93 -8.17 9.34
N GLY A 66 8.45 -9.17 10.08
CA GLY A 66 7.03 -9.51 10.07
C GLY A 66 6.25 -8.41 10.79
N TYR A 67 5.40 -7.70 10.07
CA TYR A 67 4.64 -6.59 10.60
C TYR A 67 3.15 -6.91 10.63
N SER A 68 2.53 -6.73 11.79
CA SER A 68 1.07 -6.69 11.90
C SER A 68 0.66 -5.86 13.10
N LYS A 69 -0.24 -4.90 12.87
CA LYS A 69 -0.91 -4.19 13.96
C LYS A 69 -2.31 -4.74 14.27
N ARG A 70 -3.01 -5.30 13.28
CA ARG A 70 -4.42 -5.74 13.40
C ARG A 70 -4.74 -7.07 12.70
N SER A 71 -3.84 -7.62 11.90
CA SER A 71 -4.06 -8.89 11.18
C SER A 71 -3.46 -10.07 11.93
N SER A 72 -4.09 -11.23 11.89
CA SER A 72 -3.49 -12.47 12.39
C SER A 72 -2.28 -12.93 11.56
N VAL A 73 -2.16 -12.45 10.31
CA VAL A 73 -1.07 -12.83 9.39
C VAL A 73 -0.15 -11.64 9.14
N PRO A 74 1.10 -11.67 9.62
CA PRO A 74 2.06 -10.59 9.38
C PRO A 74 2.41 -10.46 7.90
N VAL A 75 2.65 -9.22 7.46
CA VAL A 75 3.24 -8.93 6.15
C VAL A 75 4.75 -8.83 6.27
N ILE A 76 5.46 -9.25 5.22
CA ILE A 76 6.91 -9.11 5.15
C ILE A 76 7.23 -7.74 4.57
N ILE A 77 7.89 -6.90 5.36
CA ILE A 77 8.42 -5.61 4.92
C ILE A 77 9.90 -5.46 5.23
N ARG A 78 10.64 -4.77 4.36
CA ARG A 78 12.03 -4.37 4.64
C ARG A 78 12.06 -3.40 5.82
N SER A 79 13.01 -3.57 6.74
CA SER A 79 13.16 -2.69 7.91
C SER A 79 13.32 -1.21 7.52
N ALA A 80 14.13 -0.93 6.48
CA ALA A 80 14.36 0.41 5.97
C ALA A 80 13.07 1.06 5.45
N VAL A 81 12.15 0.27 4.89
CA VAL A 81 10.83 0.76 4.45
C VAL A 81 9.98 1.08 5.67
N LEU A 82 9.94 0.19 6.66
CA LEU A 82 9.17 0.41 7.88
C LEU A 82 9.62 1.68 8.61
N ASP A 83 10.93 1.89 8.77
CA ASP A 83 11.48 3.07 9.42
C ASP A 83 11.21 4.34 8.61
N HIS A 84 11.32 4.27 7.29
CA HIS A 84 10.96 5.37 6.40
C HIS A 84 9.47 5.73 6.51
N LEU A 85 8.57 4.75 6.56
CA LEU A 85 7.13 5.00 6.72
C LEU A 85 6.79 5.66 8.04
N LYS A 86 7.47 5.31 9.16
CA LYS A 86 7.29 6.00 10.45
C LYS A 86 7.62 7.49 10.33
N LEU A 87 8.76 7.82 9.69
CA LEU A 87 9.17 9.21 9.50
C LEU A 87 8.21 9.99 8.60
N VAL A 88 7.71 9.35 7.52
CA VAL A 88 6.70 9.93 6.64
C VAL A 88 5.40 10.18 7.39
N ALA A 89 4.89 9.19 8.14
CA ALA A 89 3.65 9.32 8.90
C ALA A 89 3.70 10.45 9.95
N ASP A 90 4.85 10.60 10.62
CA ASP A 90 5.15 11.67 11.58
C ASP A 90 5.38 13.05 10.93
N SER A 91 5.29 13.16 9.60
CA SER A 91 5.60 14.39 8.84
C SER A 91 7.03 14.92 9.05
N LYS A 92 7.96 14.04 9.42
CA LYS A 92 9.38 14.37 9.63
C LYS A 92 10.19 14.31 8.33
N LEU A 93 9.65 13.70 7.29
CA LEU A 93 10.30 13.49 6.01
C LEU A 93 9.27 13.37 4.87
N ASP A 94 9.67 13.73 3.66
CA ASP A 94 8.94 13.38 2.45
C ASP A 94 9.17 11.92 2.05
N PHE A 95 8.27 11.36 1.24
CA PHE A 95 8.42 9.98 0.80
C PHE A 95 9.56 9.85 -0.22
N SER A 96 10.27 8.71 -0.21
CA SER A 96 11.37 8.44 -1.12
C SER A 96 10.99 7.30 -2.07
N VAL A 97 10.89 7.62 -3.36
CA VAL A 97 10.63 6.62 -4.41
C VAL A 97 11.70 5.52 -4.41
N CYS A 98 12.96 5.86 -4.15
CA CYS A 98 14.06 4.90 -4.10
C CYS A 98 13.88 3.84 -3.02
N ILE A 99 13.40 4.23 -1.84
CA ILE A 99 13.17 3.33 -0.70
C ILE A 99 11.93 2.46 -0.95
N LEU A 100 10.87 3.06 -1.52
CA LEU A 100 9.55 2.45 -1.69
C LEU A 100 9.37 1.71 -3.04
N ARG A 101 10.37 1.73 -3.93
CA ARG A 101 10.29 1.23 -5.32
C ARG A 101 9.72 -0.17 -5.47
N TYR A 102 10.01 -1.05 -4.51
CA TYR A 102 9.64 -2.47 -4.57
C TYR A 102 8.46 -2.81 -3.67
N GLU A 103 7.90 -1.82 -3.00
CA GLU A 103 6.77 -2.02 -2.10
C GLU A 103 5.50 -1.97 -2.91
N PHE A 104 4.67 -2.99 -2.78
CA PHE A 104 3.42 -3.07 -3.51
C PHE A 104 2.26 -3.41 -2.57
N VAL A 105 1.07 -3.05 -3.02
CA VAL A 105 -0.18 -3.37 -2.35
C VAL A 105 -1.01 -4.20 -3.32
N MET A 106 -1.64 -5.26 -2.82
CA MET A 106 -2.57 -6.04 -3.63
C MET A 106 -3.90 -5.30 -3.72
N ARG A 107 -4.55 -5.37 -4.87
CA ARG A 107 -5.86 -4.73 -5.12
C ARG A 107 -6.91 -5.13 -4.09
N ALA A 108 -6.93 -6.40 -3.70
CA ALA A 108 -7.83 -6.92 -2.68
C ALA A 108 -7.54 -6.33 -1.29
N ASP A 109 -6.26 -6.23 -0.92
CA ASP A 109 -5.83 -5.67 0.36
C ASP A 109 -6.14 -4.17 0.45
N PHE A 110 -5.91 -3.43 -0.64
CA PHE A 110 -6.25 -2.02 -0.72
C PHE A 110 -7.76 -1.80 -0.62
N LYS A 111 -8.56 -2.62 -1.30
CA LYS A 111 -10.04 -2.59 -1.22
C LYS A 111 -10.51 -2.83 0.21
N ASN A 112 -9.97 -3.85 0.87
CA ASN A 112 -10.32 -4.18 2.24
C ASN A 112 -10.01 -3.03 3.20
N TRP A 113 -8.84 -2.40 3.06
CA TRP A 113 -8.47 -1.22 3.84
C TRP A 113 -9.41 -0.03 3.60
N LEU A 114 -9.73 0.28 2.33
CA LEU A 114 -10.65 1.36 1.97
C LEU A 114 -12.05 1.14 2.56
N VAL A 115 -12.59 -0.07 2.46
CA VAL A 115 -13.89 -0.44 3.04
C VAL A 115 -13.86 -0.32 4.56
N HIS A 116 -12.83 -0.87 5.21
CA HIS A 116 -12.72 -0.82 6.67
C HIS A 116 -12.59 0.60 7.23
N THR A 117 -11.93 1.49 6.50
CA THR A 117 -11.73 2.88 6.89
C THR A 117 -12.83 3.83 6.39
N GLY A 118 -13.83 3.32 5.66
CA GLY A 118 -14.91 4.11 5.08
C GLY A 118 -14.43 5.12 4.01
N ARG A 119 -13.29 4.85 3.38
CA ARG A 119 -12.72 5.72 2.34
C ARG A 119 -13.33 5.39 0.98
N GLN A 120 -13.44 6.41 0.12
CA GLN A 120 -13.90 6.23 -1.25
C GLN A 120 -12.87 5.41 -2.05
N MET A 121 -13.37 4.46 -2.84
CA MET A 121 -12.54 3.69 -3.75
C MET A 121 -12.06 4.55 -4.92
N PRO A 122 -10.75 4.57 -5.21
CA PRO A 122 -10.22 5.41 -6.27
C PRO A 122 -10.55 4.90 -7.68
N GLU A 123 -10.78 5.85 -8.58
CA GLU A 123 -11.09 5.63 -10.01
C GLU A 123 -9.98 4.94 -10.76
N PHE A 124 -8.72 5.28 -10.45
CA PHE A 124 -7.58 4.72 -11.17
C PHE A 124 -7.48 3.19 -11.05
N TRP A 125 -8.13 2.57 -10.06
CA TRP A 125 -8.03 1.12 -9.81
C TRP A 125 -9.37 0.38 -9.71
N TYR A 126 -10.47 1.09 -9.42
CA TYR A 126 -11.79 0.48 -9.23
C TYR A 126 -12.81 1.10 -10.17
N GLY A 127 -13.55 0.23 -10.86
CA GLY A 127 -14.62 0.65 -11.76
C GLY A 127 -15.84 1.18 -11.01
N GLU A 128 -16.69 1.94 -11.69
CA GLU A 128 -17.89 2.57 -11.14
C GLU A 128 -18.81 1.61 -10.38
N ALA A 129 -19.00 0.38 -10.89
CA ALA A 129 -19.80 -0.65 -10.22
C ALA A 129 -19.24 -1.05 -8.84
N GLU A 130 -17.91 -1.06 -8.67
CA GLU A 130 -17.29 -1.38 -7.39
C GLU A 130 -17.39 -0.22 -6.41
N ARG A 131 -17.27 1.01 -6.90
CA ARG A 131 -17.37 2.23 -6.08
C ARG A 131 -18.78 2.51 -5.59
N THR A 132 -19.80 2.10 -6.33
CA THR A 132 -21.22 2.26 -5.99
C THR A 132 -21.79 1.14 -5.12
N THR A 133 -21.05 0.04 -4.97
CA THR A 133 -21.42 -1.04 -4.05
C THR A 133 -21.34 -0.50 -2.63
N LYS A 134 -22.50 -0.07 -2.08
CA LYS A 134 -22.61 0.44 -0.72
C LYS A 134 -21.94 -0.53 0.24
N ILE A 135 -20.96 -0.02 0.99
CA ILE A 135 -20.45 -0.64 2.21
C ILE A 135 -21.68 -0.85 3.09
N ARG A 136 -22.13 -2.10 3.20
CA ARG A 136 -23.24 -2.52 4.05
C ARG A 136 -22.73 -2.77 5.46
#